data_AF-A0A2E7LNQ7-F1
#
_entry.id   AF-A0A2E7LNQ7-F1
#
_cell.length_a   1.000
_cell.length_b   1.000
_cell.length_c   1.000
_cell.angle_alpha   90.00
_cell.angle_beta   90.00
_cell.angle_gamma   90.00
#
_symmetry.space_group_name_H-M   'P 1'
#
loop_
_entity.id
_entity.type
_entity.pdbx_description
1 polymer ?
#
loop_
_entity_poly.entity_id
_entity_poly.type
_entity_poly.pdbx_seq_one_letter_code
_entity_poly.pdbx_strand_id
1 'polypeptide(L)'
;MKYAILLSALSISFVAAYFSIVGLTAMFPAAFWSIVIMGSVLEVAKLVSASWLHHNWKICPRSLKIYLTTAVVVLVFITSMGIFGYLSKSYITHQTVAEETKIILSQLDDKIQREQDYIQRQNEYLEDLDKQKNTSTTNIVYNIELEQKKIDDLYSSLDKNLKIDNDEITRLNSRLKVLDEEVALLNAQSGGLFSSKKKKLEELTAKQKLERDEIKSKLTSAESRINKARGDTESQVKLIRAKIDERQNDTVGKEDLSLKKEEYNQNIQGSYAKIEAMEAEKFTHKNSQLEIEAEVGPVKYVAELLEDLGAQSIALAEAIRIIIVILIFVFDPLAVVMLLAANMSFKIANGKPYDKLSDQIKKKKVVEHKTIVKEVDPLTDDPKPEEPAKAIQSDEDDITEIKILK
;
A
#
# COMPACT_ATOMS: atom_id res chain seq x y z
N MET A 1 -26.75 -56.29 -8.09
CA MET A 1 -27.32 -54.99 -8.53
C MET A 1 -28.23 -54.34 -7.48
N LYS A 2 -29.31 -54.96 -6.99
CA LYS A 2 -30.23 -54.36 -5.99
C LYS A 2 -29.57 -53.78 -4.72
N TYR A 3 -28.64 -54.54 -4.12
CA TYR A 3 -27.90 -54.08 -2.94
C TYR A 3 -26.93 -52.94 -3.26
N ALA A 4 -26.36 -52.91 -4.47
CA ALA A 4 -25.48 -51.83 -4.91
C ALA A 4 -26.25 -50.51 -5.08
N ILE A 5 -27.44 -50.55 -5.70
CA ILE A 5 -28.29 -49.35 -5.85
C ILE A 5 -28.73 -48.82 -4.47
N LEU A 6 -29.10 -49.70 -3.55
CA LEU A 6 -29.47 -49.30 -2.18
C LEU A 6 -28.28 -48.69 -1.43
N LEU A 7 -27.11 -49.34 -1.50
CA LEU A 7 -25.90 -48.84 -0.86
C LEU A 7 -25.53 -47.47 -1.43
N SER A 8 -25.53 -47.30 -2.75
CA SER A 8 -25.29 -46.01 -3.40
C SER A 8 -26.31 -44.96 -2.97
N ALA A 9 -27.61 -45.28 -2.92
CA ALA A 9 -28.64 -44.35 -2.46
C ALA A 9 -28.43 -43.89 -1.01
N LEU A 10 -28.12 -44.83 -0.11
CA LEU A 10 -27.84 -44.53 1.30
C LEU A 10 -26.54 -43.75 1.47
N SER A 11 -25.49 -44.08 0.73
CA SER A 11 -24.22 -43.36 0.76
C SER A 11 -24.37 -41.91 0.28
N ILE A 12 -25.04 -41.69 -0.86
CA ILE A 12 -25.28 -40.33 -1.38
C ILE A 12 -26.14 -39.56 -0.37
N SER A 13 -27.21 -40.16 0.16
CA SER A 13 -28.05 -39.50 1.14
C SER A 13 -27.33 -39.18 2.45
N PHE A 14 -26.42 -40.05 2.90
CA PHE A 14 -25.64 -39.81 4.11
C PHE A 14 -24.67 -38.64 3.93
N VAL A 15 -23.96 -38.59 2.80
CA VAL A 15 -23.05 -37.47 2.47
C VAL A 15 -23.83 -36.16 2.31
N ALA A 16 -24.98 -36.20 1.64
CA ALA A 16 -25.87 -35.04 1.50
C ALA A 16 -26.38 -34.55 2.86
N ALA A 17 -26.83 -35.46 3.74
CA ALA A 17 -27.26 -35.14 5.10
C ALA A 17 -26.12 -34.53 5.93
N TYR A 18 -24.91 -35.08 5.84
CA TYR A 18 -23.73 -34.54 6.54
C TYR A 18 -23.44 -33.09 6.12
N PHE A 19 -23.28 -32.83 4.82
CA PHE A 19 -23.00 -31.47 4.34
C PHE A 19 -24.16 -30.51 4.60
N SER A 20 -25.40 -30.99 4.47
CA SER A 20 -26.61 -30.22 4.79
C SER A 20 -26.63 -29.76 6.25
N ILE A 21 -26.46 -30.69 7.19
CA ILE A 21 -26.51 -30.39 8.63
C ILE A 21 -25.38 -29.44 9.01
N VAL A 22 -24.14 -29.70 8.56
CA VAL A 22 -23.01 -28.81 8.87
C VAL A 22 -23.23 -27.41 8.28
N GLY A 23 -23.74 -27.30 7.06
CA GLY A 23 -24.04 -26.01 6.45
C GLY A 23 -25.19 -25.25 7.11
N LEU A 24 -26.26 -25.93 7.53
CA LEU A 24 -27.34 -25.31 8.30
C LEU A 24 -26.83 -24.82 9.67
N THR A 25 -25.97 -25.59 10.34
CA THR A 25 -25.36 -25.14 11.61
C THR A 25 -24.43 -23.94 11.41
N ALA A 26 -23.83 -23.78 10.23
CA ALA A 26 -23.03 -22.61 9.90
C ALA A 26 -23.87 -21.33 9.71
N MET A 27 -25.11 -21.46 9.23
CA MET A 27 -26.04 -20.32 9.08
C MET A 27 -26.59 -19.83 10.43
N PHE A 28 -26.70 -20.73 11.42
CA PHE A 28 -27.30 -20.43 12.72
C PHE A 28 -26.42 -20.96 13.87
N PRO A 29 -25.25 -20.36 14.10
CA PRO A 29 -24.26 -20.87 15.06
C PRO A 29 -24.77 -20.90 16.51
N ALA A 30 -25.72 -20.03 16.87
CA ALA A 30 -26.27 -19.94 18.22
C ALA A 30 -27.16 -21.13 18.64
N ALA A 31 -27.63 -21.94 17.69
CA ALA A 31 -28.58 -23.04 17.93
C ALA A 31 -28.04 -24.39 17.43
N PHE A 32 -26.72 -24.61 17.59
CA PHE A 32 -26.00 -25.77 17.03
C PHE A 32 -26.72 -27.11 17.27
N TRP A 33 -26.95 -27.47 18.54
CA TRP A 33 -27.54 -28.77 18.89
C TRP A 33 -28.97 -28.94 18.39
N SER A 34 -29.76 -27.87 18.42
CA SER A 34 -31.14 -27.89 17.93
C SER A 34 -31.20 -28.21 16.44
N ILE A 35 -30.29 -27.63 15.66
CA ILE A 35 -30.24 -27.82 14.21
C ILE A 35 -29.71 -29.20 13.85
N VAL A 36 -28.71 -29.70 14.57
CA VAL A 36 -28.21 -31.07 14.36
C VAL A 36 -29.32 -32.09 14.60
N ILE A 37 -30.06 -31.96 15.70
CA ILE A 37 -31.17 -32.86 16.03
C ILE A 37 -32.30 -32.74 14.98
N MET A 38 -32.73 -31.51 14.68
CA MET A 38 -33.79 -31.25 13.70
C MET A 38 -33.40 -31.78 12.31
N GLY A 39 -32.23 -31.42 11.81
CA GLY A 39 -31.73 -31.84 10.50
C GLY A 39 -31.63 -33.36 10.39
N SER A 40 -31.10 -34.04 11.41
CA SER A 40 -31.03 -35.50 11.42
C SER A 40 -32.41 -36.16 11.28
N VAL A 41 -33.41 -35.64 12.01
CA VAL A 41 -34.80 -36.14 11.93
C VAL A 41 -35.41 -35.86 10.56
N LEU A 42 -35.21 -34.66 10.01
CA LEU A 42 -35.75 -34.26 8.72
C LEU A 42 -35.17 -35.08 7.56
N GLU A 43 -33.87 -35.39 7.58
CA GLU A 43 -33.23 -36.22 6.56
C GLU A 43 -33.76 -37.66 6.58
N VAL A 44 -33.92 -38.26 7.77
CA VAL A 44 -34.53 -39.60 7.90
C VAL A 44 -36.00 -39.58 7.46
N ALA A 45 -36.77 -38.57 7.88
CA ALA A 45 -38.17 -38.42 7.53
C ALA A 45 -38.38 -38.27 6.01
N LYS A 46 -37.48 -37.58 5.30
CA LYS A 46 -37.48 -37.45 3.83
C LYS A 46 -37.44 -38.82 3.15
N LEU A 47 -36.45 -39.65 3.49
CA LEU A 47 -36.26 -40.97 2.89
C LEU A 47 -37.40 -41.94 3.21
N VAL A 48 -37.85 -41.95 4.47
CA VAL A 48 -38.96 -42.81 4.91
C VAL A 48 -40.26 -42.40 4.21
N SER A 49 -40.54 -41.10 4.12
CA SER A 49 -41.73 -40.57 3.45
C SER A 49 -41.73 -40.90 1.97
N ALA A 50 -40.61 -40.73 1.28
CA ALA A 50 -40.47 -41.09 -0.13
C ALA A 50 -40.65 -42.60 -0.36
N SER A 51 -39.99 -43.43 0.46
CA SER A 51 -40.08 -44.89 0.39
C SER A 51 -41.50 -45.40 0.64
N TRP A 52 -42.18 -44.89 1.68
CA TRP A 52 -43.55 -45.26 2.03
C TRP A 52 -44.56 -44.81 0.97
N LEU A 53 -44.42 -43.58 0.46
CA LEU A 53 -45.30 -43.04 -0.58
C LEU A 53 -45.22 -43.87 -1.87
N HIS A 54 -44.02 -44.31 -2.26
CA HIS A 54 -43.83 -45.19 -3.40
C HIS A 54 -44.46 -46.58 -3.17
N HIS A 55 -44.30 -47.16 -1.97
CA HIS A 55 -44.90 -48.45 -1.65
C HIS A 55 -46.44 -48.41 -1.71
N ASN A 56 -47.03 -47.34 -1.18
CA ASN A 56 -48.47 -47.19 -0.99
C ASN A 56 -49.16 -46.32 -2.06
N TRP A 57 -48.49 -46.03 -3.18
CA TRP A 57 -48.95 -45.08 -4.20
C TRP A 57 -50.37 -45.33 -4.74
N LYS A 58 -50.78 -46.61 -4.81
CA LYS A 58 -52.10 -47.02 -5.31
C LYS A 58 -53.21 -46.98 -4.26
N ILE A 59 -52.85 -47.01 -2.97
CA ILE A 59 -53.78 -47.11 -1.84
C ILE A 59 -53.98 -45.73 -1.20
N CYS A 60 -52.96 -44.87 -1.28
CA CYS A 60 -52.94 -43.54 -0.66
C CYS A 60 -54.03 -42.61 -1.23
N PRO A 61 -54.82 -41.91 -0.40
CA PRO A 61 -55.75 -40.89 -0.85
C PRO A 61 -55.02 -39.70 -1.49
N ARG A 62 -55.70 -38.97 -2.39
CA ARG A 62 -55.10 -37.88 -3.17
C ARG A 62 -54.52 -36.75 -2.32
N SER A 63 -55.18 -36.38 -1.23
CA SER A 63 -54.72 -35.32 -0.31
C SER A 63 -53.37 -35.64 0.32
N LEU A 64 -53.24 -36.84 0.91
CA LEU A 64 -52.00 -37.30 1.53
C LEU A 64 -50.87 -37.46 0.52
N LYS A 65 -51.19 -37.89 -0.70
CA LYS A 65 -50.22 -38.01 -1.80
C LYS A 65 -49.63 -36.66 -2.19
N ILE A 66 -50.48 -35.64 -2.34
CA ILE A 66 -50.04 -34.27 -2.65
C ILE A 66 -49.16 -33.75 -1.50
N TYR A 67 -49.63 -33.88 -0.26
CA TYR A 67 -48.88 -33.41 0.91
C TYR A 67 -47.49 -34.07 1.02
N LEU A 68 -47.40 -35.41 0.96
CA LEU A 68 -46.11 -36.11 1.08
C LEU A 68 -45.19 -35.83 -0.09
N THR A 69 -45.72 -35.66 -1.31
CA THR A 69 -44.89 -35.30 -2.48
C THR A 69 -44.31 -33.90 -2.30
N THR A 70 -45.14 -32.92 -1.95
CA THR A 70 -44.69 -31.55 -1.69
C THR A 70 -43.73 -31.49 -0.50
N ALA A 71 -44.00 -32.22 0.59
CA ALA A 71 -43.13 -32.28 1.76
C ALA A 71 -41.75 -32.86 1.41
N VAL A 72 -41.68 -33.95 0.64
CA VAL A 72 -40.41 -34.50 0.17
C VAL A 72 -39.66 -33.49 -0.71
N VAL A 73 -40.35 -32.78 -1.60
CA VAL A 73 -39.73 -31.72 -2.42
C VAL A 73 -39.20 -30.58 -1.56
N VAL A 74 -39.96 -30.09 -0.58
CA VAL A 74 -39.51 -29.04 0.35
C VAL A 74 -38.33 -29.51 1.19
N LEU A 75 -38.35 -30.76 1.68
CA LEU A 75 -37.22 -31.33 2.40
C LEU A 75 -35.97 -31.43 1.52
N VAL A 76 -36.13 -31.74 0.23
CA VAL A 76 -35.02 -31.70 -0.74
C VAL A 76 -34.46 -30.27 -0.87
N PHE A 77 -35.32 -29.25 -0.94
CA PHE A 77 -34.86 -27.84 -0.94
C PHE A 77 -34.14 -27.44 0.37
N ILE A 78 -34.58 -27.94 1.52
CA ILE A 78 -33.91 -27.66 2.81
C ILE A 78 -32.53 -28.32 2.84
N THR A 79 -32.42 -29.59 2.44
CA THR A 79 -31.13 -30.29 2.33
C THR A 79 -30.17 -29.56 1.39
N SER A 80 -30.71 -29.15 0.24
CA SER A 80 -30.03 -28.34 -0.76
C SER A 80 -29.49 -27.02 -0.19
N MET A 81 -30.31 -26.27 0.54
CA MET A 81 -29.90 -25.03 1.20
C MET A 81 -28.80 -25.27 2.24
N GLY A 82 -28.84 -26.38 2.97
CA GLY A 82 -27.77 -26.80 3.87
C GLY A 82 -26.45 -27.03 3.13
N ILE A 83 -26.46 -27.81 2.04
CA ILE A 83 -25.25 -28.05 1.22
C ILE A 83 -24.68 -26.73 0.69
N PHE A 84 -25.56 -25.81 0.24
CA PHE A 84 -25.14 -24.46 -0.16
C PHE A 84 -24.45 -23.72 0.97
N GLY A 85 -24.99 -23.75 2.20
CA GLY A 85 -24.39 -23.13 3.36
C GLY A 85 -23.00 -23.67 3.69
N TYR A 86 -22.79 -24.99 3.54
CA TYR A 86 -21.49 -25.61 3.78
C TYR A 86 -20.44 -25.15 2.76
N LEU A 87 -20.76 -25.23 1.46
CA LEU A 87 -19.83 -24.89 0.39
C LEU A 87 -19.56 -23.38 0.31
N SER A 88 -20.57 -22.54 0.55
CA SER A 88 -20.41 -21.08 0.56
C SER A 88 -19.60 -20.57 1.75
N LYS A 89 -19.69 -21.22 2.92
CA LYS A 89 -18.89 -20.86 4.10
C LYS A 89 -17.39 -20.90 3.82
N SER A 90 -16.90 -21.99 3.23
CA SER A 90 -15.47 -22.13 2.91
C SER A 90 -15.03 -21.01 1.97
N TYR A 91 -15.77 -20.77 0.89
CA TYR A 91 -15.46 -19.69 -0.05
C TYR A 91 -15.43 -18.30 0.60
N ILE A 92 -16.48 -17.94 1.36
CA ILE A 92 -16.55 -16.63 2.02
C ILE A 92 -15.39 -16.47 3.01
N THR A 93 -15.03 -17.52 3.74
CA THR A 93 -13.90 -17.48 4.68
C THR A 93 -12.58 -17.16 3.95
N HIS A 94 -12.28 -17.85 2.85
CA HIS A 94 -11.07 -17.56 2.06
C HIS A 94 -11.09 -16.15 1.47
N GLN A 95 -12.25 -15.68 0.99
CA GLN A 95 -12.40 -14.31 0.50
C GLN A 95 -12.14 -13.28 1.60
N THR A 96 -12.71 -13.47 2.80
CA THR A 96 -12.51 -12.55 3.93
C THR A 96 -11.06 -12.47 4.36
N VAL A 97 -10.35 -13.60 4.41
CA VAL A 97 -8.92 -13.63 4.76
C VAL A 97 -8.07 -12.95 3.69
N ALA A 98 -8.40 -13.13 2.40
CA ALA A 98 -7.71 -12.46 1.30
C ALA A 98 -7.93 -10.93 1.35
N GLU A 99 -9.14 -10.47 1.66
CA GLU A 99 -9.46 -9.05 1.84
C GLU A 99 -8.76 -8.45 3.07
N GLU A 100 -8.75 -9.16 4.21
CA GLU A 100 -8.02 -8.75 5.41
C GLU A 100 -6.51 -8.63 5.14
N THR A 101 -5.93 -9.63 4.47
CA THR A 101 -4.51 -9.62 4.09
C THR A 101 -4.20 -8.44 3.15
N LYS A 102 -5.10 -8.13 2.22
CA LYS A 102 -4.95 -6.95 1.34
C LYS A 102 -4.96 -5.64 2.12
N ILE A 103 -5.81 -5.50 3.14
CA ILE A 103 -5.85 -4.33 4.02
C ILE A 103 -4.53 -4.20 4.79
N ILE A 104 -4.03 -5.31 5.38
CA ILE A 104 -2.76 -5.34 6.10
C ILE A 104 -1.61 -4.91 5.18
N LEU A 105 -1.55 -5.46 3.96
CA LEU A 105 -0.54 -5.08 2.97
C LEU A 105 -0.59 -3.59 2.63
N SER A 106 -1.78 -3.02 2.42
CA SER A 106 -1.95 -1.59 2.17
C SER A 106 -1.49 -0.74 3.36
N GLN A 107 -1.81 -1.14 4.59
CA GLN A 107 -1.37 -0.43 5.79
C GLN A 107 0.16 -0.46 5.95
N LEU A 108 0.77 -1.59 5.58
CA LEU A 108 2.22 -1.76 5.63
C LEU A 108 2.92 -0.92 4.55
N ASP A 109 2.33 -0.82 3.36
CA ASP A 109 2.76 0.11 2.32
C ASP A 109 2.70 1.57 2.78
N ASP A 110 1.61 1.99 3.42
CA ASP A 110 1.49 3.34 3.97
C ASP A 110 2.52 3.59 5.08
N LYS A 111 2.84 2.58 5.91
CA LYS A 111 3.87 2.69 6.95
C LYS A 111 5.27 2.85 6.34
N ILE A 112 5.59 2.06 5.32
CA ILE A 112 6.86 2.15 4.58
C ILE A 112 6.98 3.52 3.93
N GLN A 113 5.93 4.00 3.26
CA GLN A 113 5.93 5.34 2.65
C GLN A 113 6.17 6.44 3.69
N ARG A 114 5.51 6.37 4.86
CA ARG A 114 5.74 7.36 5.93
C ARG A 114 7.19 7.38 6.42
N GLU A 115 7.83 6.22 6.54
CA GLU A 115 9.24 6.12 6.92
C GLU A 115 10.17 6.61 5.78
N GLN A 116 9.83 6.36 4.52
CA GLN A 116 10.55 6.91 3.36
C GLN A 116 10.46 8.45 3.32
N ASP A 117 9.27 9.02 3.52
CA ASP A 117 9.07 10.47 3.60
C ASP A 117 9.83 11.08 4.80
N TYR A 118 9.91 10.35 5.91
CA TYR A 118 10.72 10.75 7.06
C TYR A 118 12.20 10.77 6.71
N ILE A 119 12.73 9.73 6.07
CA ILE A 119 14.12 9.68 5.59
C ILE A 119 14.40 10.85 4.63
N GLN A 120 13.49 11.13 3.70
CA GLN A 120 13.62 12.26 2.79
C GLN A 120 13.78 13.58 3.55
N ARG A 121 12.91 13.86 4.53
CA ARG A 121 13.02 15.08 5.35
C ARG A 121 14.34 15.15 6.12
N GLN A 122 14.82 14.03 6.66
CA GLN A 122 16.12 14.00 7.34
C GLN A 122 17.27 14.31 6.38
N ASN A 123 17.23 13.80 5.14
CA ASN A 123 18.22 14.11 4.11
C ASN A 123 18.19 15.59 3.70
N GLU A 124 16.99 16.19 3.59
CA GLU A 124 16.84 17.63 3.33
C GLU A 124 17.48 18.46 4.47
N TYR A 125 17.26 18.08 5.73
CA TYR A 125 17.91 18.74 6.86
C TYR A 125 19.44 18.58 6.84
N LEU A 126 19.96 17.41 6.46
CA LEU A 126 21.40 17.20 6.29
C LEU A 126 21.98 18.12 5.21
N GLU A 127 21.28 18.25 4.08
CA GLU A 127 21.70 19.13 2.98
C GLU A 127 21.74 20.60 3.42
N ASP A 128 20.74 21.05 4.19
CA ASP A 128 20.70 22.41 4.72
C ASP A 128 21.82 22.67 5.74
N LEU A 129 22.15 21.70 6.61
CA LEU A 129 23.30 21.80 7.50
C LEU A 129 24.63 21.89 6.71
N ASP A 130 24.73 21.19 5.58
CA ASP A 130 25.89 21.28 4.69
C ASP A 130 26.00 22.64 3.99
N LYS A 131 24.88 23.18 3.50
CA LYS A 131 24.83 24.53 2.92
C LYS A 131 25.22 25.60 3.95
N GLN A 132 24.73 25.47 5.18
CA GLN A 132 25.07 26.38 6.27
C GLN A 132 26.56 26.32 6.59
N LYS A 133 27.14 25.11 6.73
CA LYS A 133 28.58 24.91 6.97
C LYS A 133 29.43 25.51 5.86
N ASN A 134 29.06 25.27 4.60
CA ASN A 134 29.79 25.78 3.44
C ASN A 134 29.73 27.31 3.36
N THR A 135 28.56 27.90 3.58
CA THR A 135 28.39 29.37 3.60
C THR A 135 29.24 30.02 4.69
N SER A 136 29.20 29.47 5.91
CA SER A 136 30.05 29.94 7.01
C SER A 136 31.53 29.83 6.67
N THR A 137 31.96 28.73 6.06
CA THR A 137 33.36 28.52 5.66
C THR A 137 33.80 29.53 4.59
N THR A 138 32.99 29.75 3.56
CA THR A 138 33.26 30.75 2.52
C THR A 138 33.36 32.16 3.10
N ASN A 139 32.46 32.53 4.02
CA ASN A 139 32.51 33.82 4.69
C ASN A 139 33.78 33.98 5.53
N ILE A 140 34.22 32.94 6.22
CA ILE A 140 35.48 32.96 6.99
C ILE A 140 36.67 33.17 6.05
N VAL A 141 36.77 32.40 4.95
CA VAL A 141 37.85 32.52 3.97
C VAL A 141 37.89 33.91 3.34
N TYR A 142 36.74 34.44 2.92
CA TYR A 142 36.63 35.78 2.35
C TYR A 142 37.10 36.87 3.34
N ASN A 143 36.69 36.78 4.60
CA ASN A 143 37.12 37.73 5.62
C ASN A 143 38.63 37.63 5.90
N ILE A 144 39.20 36.42 5.91
CA ILE A 144 40.66 36.22 6.06
C ILE A 144 41.40 36.85 4.89
N GLU A 145 40.92 36.68 3.66
CA GLU A 145 41.52 37.28 2.46
C GLU A 145 41.50 38.82 2.52
N LEU A 146 40.38 39.41 2.98
CA LEU A 146 40.30 40.86 3.21
C LEU A 146 41.30 41.35 4.27
N GLU A 147 41.46 40.64 5.38
CA GLU A 147 42.44 40.99 6.41
C GLU A 147 43.89 40.84 5.89
N GLN A 148 44.16 39.80 5.08
CA GLN A 148 45.47 39.62 4.45
C GLN A 148 45.78 40.75 3.48
N LYS A 149 44.80 41.19 2.68
CA LYS A 149 44.95 42.35 1.80
C LYS A 149 45.28 43.63 2.56
N LYS A 150 44.67 43.86 3.74
CA LYS A 150 45.02 45.01 4.59
C LYS A 150 46.48 44.97 5.06
N ILE A 151 47.00 43.78 5.37
CA ILE A 151 48.42 43.61 5.73
C ILE A 151 49.30 44.01 4.54
N ASP A 152 48.96 43.57 3.34
CA ASP A 152 49.72 43.90 2.12
C ASP A 152 49.71 45.41 1.84
N ASP A 153 48.56 46.07 1.99
CA ASP A 153 48.41 47.52 1.84
C ASP A 153 49.22 48.31 2.89
N LEU A 154 49.29 47.81 4.13
CA LEU A 154 50.11 48.39 5.21
C LEU A 154 51.60 48.30 4.87
N TYR A 155 52.08 47.14 4.41
CA TYR A 155 53.47 46.99 4.00
C TYR A 155 53.82 47.84 2.77
N SER A 156 52.92 47.95 1.79
CA SER A 156 53.09 48.83 0.62
C SER A 156 53.21 50.31 1.03
N SER A 157 52.40 50.73 1.99
CA SER A 157 52.45 52.09 2.55
C SER A 157 53.72 52.34 3.35
N LEU A 158 54.15 51.36 4.15
CA LEU A 158 55.40 51.40 4.89
C LEU A 158 56.59 51.53 3.93
N ASP A 159 56.65 50.71 2.88
CA ASP A 159 57.74 50.73 1.90
C ASP A 159 57.88 52.11 1.22
N LYS A 160 56.74 52.72 0.83
CA LYS A 160 56.72 54.10 0.29
C LYS A 160 57.28 55.13 1.27
N ASN A 161 56.86 55.07 2.54
CA ASN A 161 57.34 56.00 3.57
C ASN A 161 58.83 55.81 3.84
N LEU A 162 59.27 54.55 3.97
CA LEU A 162 60.67 54.22 4.15
C LEU A 162 61.51 54.69 2.98
N LYS A 163 61.03 54.55 1.74
CA LYS A 163 61.74 55.05 0.56
C LYS A 163 61.96 56.56 0.62
N ILE A 164 60.92 57.32 0.95
CA ILE A 164 61.01 58.79 1.05
C ILE A 164 62.04 59.21 2.11
N ASP A 165 61.95 58.63 3.31
CA ASP A 165 62.86 58.97 4.40
C ASP A 165 64.30 58.49 4.11
N ASN A 166 64.49 57.31 3.49
CA ASN A 166 65.81 56.82 3.09
C ASN A 166 66.44 57.68 1.97
N ASP A 167 65.64 58.15 1.02
CA ASP A 167 66.10 59.08 -0.02
C ASP A 167 66.52 60.42 0.60
N GLU A 168 65.79 60.90 1.62
CA GLU A 168 66.17 62.10 2.39
C GLU A 168 67.49 61.89 3.14
N ILE A 169 67.62 60.78 3.87
CA ILE A 169 68.86 60.39 4.57
C ILE A 169 70.04 60.34 3.60
N THR A 170 69.85 59.75 2.43
CA THR A 170 70.89 59.64 1.39
C THR A 170 71.34 61.01 0.89
N ARG A 171 70.39 61.93 0.63
CA ARG A 171 70.70 63.31 0.23
C ARG A 171 71.45 64.06 1.32
N LEU A 172 71.00 63.95 2.57
CA LEU A 172 71.62 64.61 3.74
C LEU A 172 73.04 64.10 3.99
N ASN A 173 73.25 62.78 3.94
CA ASN A 173 74.58 62.17 4.09
C ASN A 173 75.53 62.58 2.95
N SER A 174 75.02 62.65 1.72
CA SER A 174 75.81 63.12 0.57
C SER A 174 76.26 64.57 0.76
N ARG A 175 75.38 65.45 1.27
CA ARG A 175 75.73 66.84 1.59
C ARG A 175 76.76 66.91 2.72
N LEU A 176 76.60 66.09 3.76
CA LEU A 176 77.55 66.02 4.87
C LEU A 176 78.95 65.64 4.37
N LYS A 177 79.03 64.66 3.45
CA LYS A 177 80.28 64.24 2.81
C LYS A 177 80.94 65.38 2.03
N VAL A 178 80.17 66.17 1.27
CA VAL A 178 80.71 67.35 0.57
C VAL A 178 81.26 68.37 1.57
N LEU A 179 80.55 68.64 2.66
CA LEU A 179 81.02 69.53 3.72
C LEU A 179 82.30 69.00 4.39
N ASP A 180 82.43 67.69 4.56
CA ASP A 180 83.65 67.04 5.09
C ASP A 180 84.82 67.15 4.10
N GLU A 181 84.58 66.93 2.81
CA GLU A 181 85.58 67.06 1.74
C GLU A 181 86.09 68.50 1.60
N GLU A 182 85.21 69.51 1.68
CA GLU A 182 85.58 70.93 1.66
C GLU A 182 86.57 71.29 2.79
N VAL A 183 86.30 70.81 4.00
CA VAL A 183 87.17 71.01 5.17
C VAL A 183 88.49 70.24 5.01
N ALA A 184 88.43 69.00 4.51
CA ALA A 184 89.61 68.16 4.29
C ALA A 184 90.56 68.75 3.23
N LEU A 185 90.02 69.26 2.10
CA LEU A 185 90.80 69.92 1.05
C LEU A 185 91.51 71.18 1.56
N LEU A 186 90.81 72.02 2.33
CA LEU A 186 91.39 73.21 2.94
C LEU A 186 92.48 72.84 3.97
N ASN A 187 92.31 71.71 4.66
CA ASN A 187 93.28 71.19 5.61
C ASN A 187 94.50 70.51 4.92
N ALA A 188 94.33 69.94 3.72
CA ALA A 188 95.40 69.30 2.94
C ALA A 188 96.31 70.29 2.18
N GLN A 189 95.88 71.54 1.96
CA GLN A 189 96.72 72.57 1.35
C GLN A 189 98.00 72.84 2.18
N SER A 190 99.17 72.79 1.55
CA SER A 190 100.48 73.07 2.18
C SER A 190 100.55 74.53 2.66
N GLY A 191 100.74 74.74 3.96
CA GLY A 191 100.87 76.08 4.56
C GLY A 191 102.31 76.41 4.89
N GLY A 192 102.88 77.46 4.26
CA GLY A 192 104.16 78.04 4.68
C GLY A 192 104.04 78.83 5.99
N LEU A 193 105.18 79.16 6.62
CA LEU A 193 105.31 79.75 7.98
C LEU A 193 104.46 81.02 8.26
N PHE A 194 103.88 81.67 7.25
CA PHE A 194 103.02 82.86 7.37
C PHE A 194 101.57 82.66 6.86
N SER A 195 101.09 81.42 6.69
CA SER A 195 99.78 81.20 6.03
C SER A 195 98.57 81.50 6.93
N SER A 196 97.57 82.22 6.38
CA SER A 196 96.27 82.51 7.01
C SER A 196 95.32 81.30 7.07
N LYS A 197 95.83 80.08 6.88
CA LYS A 197 95.07 78.82 6.76
C LYS A 197 94.22 78.54 8.00
N LYS A 198 94.81 78.72 9.19
CA LYS A 198 94.10 78.50 10.47
C LYS A 198 92.85 79.38 10.57
N LYS A 199 92.97 80.67 10.24
CA LYS A 199 91.86 81.63 10.25
C LYS A 199 90.79 81.29 9.20
N LYS A 200 91.19 80.90 7.99
CA LYS A 200 90.26 80.45 6.93
C LYS A 200 89.51 79.16 7.30
N LEU A 201 90.18 78.25 7.99
CA LEU A 201 89.60 77.01 8.48
C LEU A 201 88.60 77.28 9.61
N GLU A 202 88.95 78.14 10.57
CA GLU A 202 88.05 78.60 11.63
C GLU A 202 86.82 79.34 11.06
N GLU A 203 86.99 80.19 10.05
CA GLU A 203 85.87 80.87 9.38
C GLU A 203 84.96 79.91 8.58
N LEU A 204 85.53 78.94 7.85
CA LEU A 204 84.76 77.94 7.11
C LEU A 204 83.97 77.02 8.04
N THR A 205 84.61 76.51 9.09
CA THR A 205 83.96 75.65 10.09
C THR A 205 82.90 76.40 10.88
N ALA A 206 83.11 77.68 11.22
CA ALA A 206 82.10 78.52 11.86
C ALA A 206 80.88 78.74 10.94
N LYS A 207 81.08 78.96 9.64
CA LYS A 207 79.99 79.08 8.65
C LYS A 207 79.21 77.78 8.46
N GLN A 208 79.91 76.64 8.38
CA GLN A 208 79.29 75.33 8.16
C GLN A 208 78.62 74.75 9.41
N LYS A 209 78.96 75.22 10.62
CA LYS A 209 78.44 74.66 11.87
C LYS A 209 76.90 74.63 11.92
N LEU A 210 76.26 75.75 11.54
CA LEU A 210 74.79 75.85 11.54
C LEU A 210 74.16 74.84 10.56
N GLU A 211 74.71 74.72 9.36
CA GLU A 211 74.23 73.77 8.34
C GLU A 211 74.41 72.32 8.81
N ARG A 212 75.54 71.98 9.44
CA ARG A 212 75.80 70.64 9.99
C ARG A 212 74.85 70.29 11.13
N ASP A 213 74.59 71.22 12.03
CA ASP A 213 73.65 71.03 13.14
C ASP A 213 72.22 70.82 12.62
N GLU A 214 71.81 71.57 11.59
CA GLU A 214 70.53 71.40 10.92
C GLU A 214 70.42 70.04 10.22
N ILE A 215 71.44 69.63 9.45
CA ILE A 215 71.48 68.32 8.78
C ILE A 215 71.36 67.18 9.81
N LYS A 216 72.10 67.26 10.93
CA LYS A 216 72.06 66.25 11.99
C LYS A 216 70.68 66.14 12.65
N SER A 217 70.03 67.28 12.87
CA SER A 217 68.66 67.33 13.38
C SER A 217 67.66 66.68 12.42
N LYS A 218 67.77 66.97 11.12
CA LYS A 218 66.94 66.33 10.07
C LYS A 218 67.19 64.83 9.97
N LEU A 219 68.44 64.38 10.06
CA LEU A 219 68.80 62.95 10.07
C LEU A 219 68.11 62.23 11.23
N THR A 220 68.26 62.77 12.45
CA THR A 220 67.62 62.23 13.66
C THR A 220 66.10 62.18 13.51
N SER A 221 65.52 63.22 12.89
CA SER A 221 64.08 63.29 12.64
C SER A 221 63.62 62.22 11.64
N ALA A 222 64.37 62.00 10.55
CA ALA A 222 64.08 60.97 9.56
C ALA A 222 64.19 59.55 10.16
N GLU A 223 65.23 59.27 10.95
CA GLU A 223 65.39 58.00 11.67
C GLU A 223 64.24 57.75 12.65
N SER A 224 63.80 58.78 13.37
CA SER A 224 62.65 58.71 14.28
C SER A 224 61.35 58.39 13.53
N ARG A 225 61.12 59.03 12.37
CA ARG A 225 59.95 58.74 11.51
C ARG A 225 59.97 57.30 10.99
N ILE A 226 61.12 56.80 10.55
CA ILE A 226 61.30 55.40 10.12
C ILE A 226 60.94 54.43 11.26
N ASN A 227 61.51 54.62 12.44
CA ASN A 227 61.29 53.74 13.58
C ASN A 227 59.82 53.76 14.02
N LYS A 228 59.20 54.94 14.03
CA LYS A 228 57.78 55.08 14.33
C LYS A 228 56.91 54.38 13.28
N ALA A 229 57.15 54.60 11.99
CA ALA A 229 56.40 53.98 10.91
C ALA A 229 56.48 52.44 10.98
N ARG A 230 57.66 51.89 11.30
CA ARG A 230 57.85 50.45 11.52
C ARG A 230 57.08 49.95 12.74
N GLY A 231 57.21 50.61 13.89
CA GLY A 231 56.53 50.21 15.12
C GLY A 231 55.00 50.29 15.03
N ASP A 232 54.47 51.34 14.40
CA ASP A 232 53.04 51.51 14.15
C ASP A 232 52.51 50.42 13.21
N THR A 233 53.24 50.12 12.13
CA THR A 233 52.87 49.06 11.18
C THR A 233 52.92 47.68 11.82
N GLU A 234 53.97 47.37 12.58
CA GLU A 234 54.12 46.10 13.29
C GLU A 234 52.98 45.88 14.29
N SER A 235 52.61 46.92 15.03
CA SER A 235 51.50 46.87 15.98
C SER A 235 50.17 46.59 15.28
N GLN A 236 49.90 47.23 14.14
CA GLN A 236 48.69 46.99 13.34
C GLN A 236 48.67 45.58 12.74
N VAL A 237 49.78 45.13 12.15
CA VAL A 237 49.89 43.78 11.57
C VAL A 237 49.71 42.71 12.65
N LYS A 238 50.26 42.91 13.86
CA LYS A 238 50.06 41.98 14.98
C LYS A 238 48.58 41.86 15.36
N LEU A 239 47.86 42.98 15.42
CA LEU A 239 46.41 42.98 15.69
C LEU A 239 45.61 42.27 14.59
N ILE A 240 45.95 42.49 13.32
CA ILE A 240 45.28 41.85 12.19
C ILE A 240 45.57 40.33 12.19
N ARG A 241 46.82 39.92 12.42
CA ARG A 241 47.19 38.50 12.53
C ARG A 241 46.44 37.80 13.65
N ALA A 242 46.32 38.42 14.83
CA ALA A 242 45.53 37.88 15.92
C ALA A 242 44.05 37.64 15.52
N LYS A 243 43.45 38.55 14.73
CA LYS A 243 42.08 38.36 14.19
C LYS A 243 42.00 37.23 13.16
N ILE A 244 43.03 37.05 12.34
CA ILE A 244 43.10 35.93 11.39
C ILE A 244 43.16 34.61 12.17
N ASP A 245 44.03 34.52 13.16
CA ASP A 245 44.20 33.32 13.99
C ASP A 245 42.91 32.99 14.76
N GLU A 246 42.22 34.00 15.30
CA GLU A 246 40.91 33.83 15.95
C GLU A 246 39.87 33.24 14.98
N ARG A 247 39.76 33.77 13.77
CA ARG A 247 38.81 33.28 12.74
C ARG A 247 39.16 31.88 12.22
N GLN A 248 40.45 31.55 12.12
CA GLN A 248 40.89 30.23 11.69
C GLN A 248 40.56 29.16 12.74
N ASN A 249 40.72 29.51 14.01
CA ASN A 249 40.44 28.62 15.14
C ASN A 249 38.97 28.65 15.58
N ASP A 250 38.12 29.43 14.91
CA ASP A 250 36.70 29.48 15.22
C ASP A 250 36.07 28.11 14.95
N THR A 251 35.85 27.40 16.06
CA THR A 251 35.26 26.06 16.13
C THR A 251 33.80 26.16 16.58
N VAL A 252 33.39 27.35 17.05
CA VAL A 252 32.07 27.60 17.62
C VAL A 252 31.03 27.45 16.53
N GLY A 253 30.15 26.47 16.70
CA GLY A 253 29.13 26.07 15.72
C GLY A 253 29.48 24.81 14.92
N LYS A 254 30.76 24.50 14.66
CA LYS A 254 31.15 23.27 13.94
C LYS A 254 30.81 22.01 14.73
N GLU A 255 30.95 22.05 16.04
CA GLU A 255 30.66 20.92 16.93
C GLU A 255 29.16 20.65 17.05
N ASP A 256 28.33 21.68 17.25
CA ASP A 256 26.86 21.56 17.27
C ASP A 256 26.30 21.05 15.93
N LEU A 257 26.82 21.56 14.82
CA LEU A 257 26.51 21.08 13.46
C LEU A 257 26.89 19.59 13.30
N SER A 258 28.02 19.15 13.86
CA SER A 258 28.46 17.76 13.77
C SER A 258 27.56 16.82 14.59
N LEU A 259 27.15 17.23 15.79
CA LEU A 259 26.24 16.45 16.64
C LEU A 259 24.88 16.27 15.98
N LYS A 260 24.30 17.35 15.42
CA LYS A 260 23.03 17.28 14.68
C LYS A 260 23.10 16.37 13.45
N LYS A 261 24.21 16.39 12.73
CA LYS A 261 24.42 15.48 11.60
C LYS A 261 24.45 14.02 12.02
N GLU A 262 25.13 13.72 13.12
CA GLU A 262 25.18 12.36 13.66
C GLU A 262 23.77 11.89 14.08
N GLU A 263 23.01 12.75 14.75
CA GLU A 263 21.62 12.48 15.12
C GLU A 263 20.74 12.15 13.89
N TYR A 264 20.80 12.97 12.84
CA TYR A 264 20.04 12.71 11.61
C TYR A 264 20.47 11.42 10.91
N ASN A 265 21.77 11.13 10.87
CA ASN A 265 22.27 9.87 10.31
C ASN A 265 21.77 8.65 11.11
N GLN A 266 21.76 8.72 12.43
CA GLN A 266 21.23 7.65 13.29
C GLN A 266 19.72 7.46 13.08
N ASN A 267 18.96 8.55 12.98
CA ASN A 267 17.54 8.50 12.68
C ASN A 267 17.26 7.84 11.32
N ILE A 268 18.04 8.19 10.28
CA ILE A 268 17.94 7.58 8.95
C ILE A 268 18.24 6.07 9.01
N GLN A 269 19.32 5.67 9.68
CA GLN A 269 19.65 4.24 9.86
C GLN A 269 18.54 3.48 10.60
N GLY A 270 17.99 4.08 11.66
CA GLY A 270 16.85 3.51 12.39
C GLY A 270 15.61 3.34 11.52
N SER A 271 15.29 4.31 10.66
CA SER A 271 14.16 4.20 9.71
C SER A 271 14.40 3.15 8.64
N TYR A 272 15.63 3.00 8.11
CA TYR A 272 15.95 1.90 7.18
C TYR A 272 15.74 0.53 7.81
N ALA A 273 16.18 0.33 9.05
CA ALA A 273 15.97 -0.94 9.77
C ALA A 273 14.48 -1.25 9.99
N LYS A 274 13.66 -0.24 10.27
CA LYS A 274 12.19 -0.40 10.35
C LYS A 274 11.57 -0.77 9.01
N ILE A 275 12.00 -0.12 7.92
CA ILE A 275 11.52 -0.43 6.57
C ILE A 275 11.84 -1.88 6.23
N GLU A 276 13.07 -2.34 6.49
CA GLU A 276 13.48 -3.73 6.25
C GLU A 276 12.59 -4.73 7.01
N ALA A 277 12.30 -4.46 8.29
CA ALA A 277 11.40 -5.29 9.08
C ALA A 277 9.97 -5.31 8.52
N MET A 278 9.43 -4.16 8.10
CA MET A 278 8.11 -4.05 7.48
C MET A 278 8.07 -4.73 6.10
N GLU A 279 9.13 -4.67 5.31
CA GLU A 279 9.21 -5.37 4.02
C GLU A 279 9.24 -6.88 4.19
N ALA A 280 9.93 -7.40 5.21
CA ALA A 280 9.91 -8.83 5.54
C ALA A 280 8.51 -9.31 5.96
N GLU A 281 7.80 -8.53 6.78
CA GLU A 281 6.41 -8.78 7.15
C GLU A 281 5.50 -8.75 5.90
N LYS A 282 5.70 -7.77 5.02
CA LYS A 282 4.96 -7.62 3.75
C LYS A 282 5.12 -8.84 2.87
N PHE A 283 6.35 -9.34 2.73
CA PHE A 283 6.63 -10.52 1.93
C PHE A 283 5.89 -11.75 2.47
N THR A 284 5.85 -11.91 3.79
CA THR A 284 5.14 -13.02 4.45
C THR A 284 3.64 -12.97 4.17
N HIS A 285 3.01 -11.81 4.34
CA HIS A 285 1.57 -11.64 4.05
C HIS A 285 1.26 -11.79 2.55
N LYS A 286 2.14 -11.31 1.67
CA LYS A 286 1.97 -11.45 0.23
C LYS A 286 2.04 -12.92 -0.21
N ASN A 287 2.94 -13.72 0.38
CA ASN A 287 2.96 -15.16 0.12
C ASN A 287 1.68 -15.84 0.59
N SER A 288 1.21 -15.50 1.80
CA SER A 288 -0.07 -16.01 2.30
C SER A 288 -1.26 -15.67 1.38
N GLN A 289 -1.28 -14.45 0.83
CA GLN A 289 -2.28 -14.06 -0.18
C GLN A 289 -2.19 -14.91 -1.45
N LEU A 290 -0.98 -15.16 -1.95
CA LEU A 290 -0.75 -15.97 -3.14
C LEU A 290 -1.13 -17.44 -2.93
N GLU A 291 -0.91 -17.99 -1.73
CA GLU A 291 -1.36 -19.33 -1.36
C GLU A 291 -2.88 -19.45 -1.42
N ILE A 292 -3.61 -18.48 -0.86
CA ILE A 292 -5.08 -18.44 -0.91
C ILE A 292 -5.57 -18.30 -2.36
N GLU A 293 -4.90 -17.48 -3.18
CA GLU A 293 -5.24 -17.32 -4.60
C GLU A 293 -5.00 -18.61 -5.39
N ALA A 294 -3.91 -19.33 -5.09
CA ALA A 294 -3.60 -20.61 -5.73
C ALA A 294 -4.64 -21.70 -5.38
N GLU A 295 -5.14 -21.74 -4.14
CA GLU A 295 -6.18 -22.67 -3.70
C GLU A 295 -7.50 -22.49 -4.46
N VAL A 296 -7.85 -21.25 -4.82
CA VAL A 296 -9.05 -20.95 -5.63
C VAL A 296 -8.81 -21.02 -7.15
N GLY A 297 -7.60 -21.36 -7.58
CA GLY A 297 -7.22 -21.48 -9.00
C GLY A 297 -8.09 -22.41 -9.83
N PRO A 298 -8.44 -23.64 -9.36
CA PRO A 298 -9.31 -24.55 -10.11
C PRO A 298 -10.70 -23.97 -10.38
N VAL A 299 -11.22 -23.16 -9.46
CA VAL A 299 -12.51 -22.51 -9.63
C VAL A 299 -12.44 -21.44 -10.72
N LYS A 300 -11.33 -20.70 -10.80
CA LYS A 300 -11.11 -19.70 -11.85
C LYS A 300 -11.21 -20.32 -13.24
N TYR A 301 -10.64 -21.51 -13.42
CA TYR A 301 -10.75 -22.26 -14.68
C TYR A 301 -12.20 -22.64 -15.01
N VAL A 302 -13.00 -22.98 -14.00
CA VAL A 302 -14.43 -23.25 -14.21
C VAL A 302 -15.22 -21.97 -14.51
N ALA A 303 -14.84 -20.83 -13.92
CA ALA A 303 -15.43 -19.54 -14.28
C ALA A 303 -15.17 -19.21 -15.76
N GLU A 304 -13.93 -19.37 -16.22
CA GLU A 304 -13.55 -19.22 -17.63
C GLU A 304 -14.34 -20.18 -18.54
N LEU A 305 -14.51 -21.44 -18.13
CA LEU A 305 -15.33 -22.41 -18.88
C LEU A 305 -16.81 -21.97 -19.00
N LEU A 306 -17.38 -21.38 -17.95
CA LEU A 306 -18.76 -20.89 -18.00
C LEU A 306 -18.91 -19.67 -18.94
N GLU A 307 -17.88 -18.81 -18.99
CA GLU A 307 -17.81 -17.71 -19.96
C GLU A 307 -17.71 -18.24 -21.41
N ASP A 308 -16.83 -19.22 -21.66
CA ASP A 308 -16.70 -19.89 -22.96
C ASP A 308 -18.02 -20.55 -23.42
N LEU A 309 -18.83 -21.04 -22.47
CA LEU A 309 -20.15 -21.63 -22.73
C LEU A 309 -21.27 -20.60 -22.97
N GLY A 310 -20.92 -19.31 -23.07
CA GLY A 310 -21.83 -18.24 -23.48
C GLY A 310 -22.43 -17.43 -22.34
N ALA A 311 -21.87 -17.52 -21.14
CA ALA A 311 -22.23 -16.58 -20.07
C ALA A 311 -21.52 -15.22 -20.26
N GLN A 312 -22.18 -14.14 -19.85
CA GLN A 312 -21.53 -12.83 -19.71
C GLN A 312 -20.44 -12.91 -18.64
N SER A 313 -19.44 -12.02 -18.67
CA SER A 313 -18.27 -12.11 -17.76
C SER A 313 -18.70 -12.40 -16.32
N ILE A 314 -18.37 -13.59 -15.83
CA ILE A 314 -18.83 -14.09 -14.54
C ILE A 314 -17.72 -13.83 -13.53
N ALA A 315 -18.00 -13.09 -12.47
CA ALA A 315 -17.07 -12.98 -11.36
C ALA A 315 -16.84 -14.36 -10.70
N LEU A 316 -15.64 -14.65 -10.21
CA LEU A 316 -15.30 -15.94 -9.58
C LEU A 316 -16.31 -16.37 -8.48
N ALA A 317 -16.83 -15.39 -7.72
CA ALA A 317 -17.87 -15.61 -6.70
C ALA A 317 -19.19 -16.15 -7.27
N GLU A 318 -19.54 -15.77 -8.48
CA GLU A 318 -20.78 -16.16 -9.15
C GLU A 318 -20.64 -17.53 -9.83
N ALA A 319 -19.46 -17.82 -10.41
CA ALA A 319 -19.13 -19.14 -10.92
C ALA A 319 -19.26 -20.23 -9.84
N ILE A 320 -18.73 -19.97 -8.64
CA ILE A 320 -18.86 -20.89 -7.49
C ILE A 320 -20.33 -21.14 -7.14
N ARG A 321 -21.14 -20.08 -7.09
CA ARG A 321 -22.57 -20.23 -6.78
C ARG A 321 -23.28 -21.09 -7.82
N ILE A 322 -22.99 -20.88 -9.10
CA ILE A 322 -23.57 -21.68 -10.19
C ILE A 322 -23.16 -23.15 -10.03
N ILE A 323 -21.88 -23.44 -9.76
CA ILE A 323 -21.40 -24.80 -9.53
C ILE A 323 -22.13 -25.45 -8.33
N ILE A 324 -22.22 -24.74 -7.21
CA ILE A 324 -22.91 -25.23 -6.02
C ILE A 324 -24.38 -25.55 -6.35
N VAL A 325 -25.07 -24.68 -7.08
CA VAL A 325 -26.46 -24.91 -7.52
C VAL A 325 -26.57 -26.16 -8.41
N ILE A 326 -25.64 -26.35 -9.35
CA ILE A 326 -25.60 -27.55 -10.21
C ILE A 326 -25.43 -28.82 -9.35
N LEU A 327 -24.47 -28.83 -8.42
CA LEU A 327 -24.20 -29.98 -7.55
C LEU A 327 -25.43 -30.32 -6.71
N ILE A 328 -26.06 -29.31 -6.12
CA ILE A 328 -27.26 -29.46 -5.31
C ILE A 328 -28.43 -30.07 -6.08
N PHE A 329 -28.70 -29.58 -7.29
CA PHE A 329 -29.81 -30.05 -8.12
C PHE A 329 -29.61 -31.50 -8.60
N VAL A 330 -28.37 -31.98 -8.62
CA VAL A 330 -28.05 -33.36 -8.98
C VAL A 330 -28.08 -34.27 -7.75
N PHE A 331 -27.33 -33.94 -6.70
CA PHE A 331 -27.07 -34.89 -5.60
C PHE A 331 -28.32 -35.28 -4.81
N ASP A 332 -29.18 -34.32 -4.48
CA ASP A 332 -30.28 -34.57 -3.54
C ASP A 332 -31.52 -35.21 -4.18
N PRO A 333 -32.00 -34.77 -5.36
CA PRO A 333 -33.03 -35.51 -6.10
C PRO A 333 -32.57 -36.92 -6.50
N LEU A 334 -31.29 -37.09 -6.85
CA LEU A 334 -30.73 -38.39 -7.21
C LEU A 334 -30.77 -39.38 -6.04
N ALA A 335 -30.51 -38.93 -4.81
CA ALA A 335 -30.58 -39.78 -3.62
C ALA A 335 -31.99 -40.37 -3.42
N VAL A 336 -33.03 -39.53 -3.53
CA VAL A 336 -34.42 -39.95 -3.42
C VAL A 336 -34.80 -40.90 -4.55
N VAL A 337 -34.47 -40.55 -5.80
CA VAL A 337 -34.80 -41.38 -6.98
C VAL A 337 -34.08 -42.73 -6.93
N MET A 338 -32.80 -42.76 -6.53
CA MET A 338 -32.05 -44.01 -6.36
C MET A 338 -32.63 -44.90 -5.25
N LEU A 339 -33.10 -44.31 -4.15
CA LEU A 339 -33.79 -45.07 -3.10
C LEU A 339 -35.08 -45.72 -3.63
N LEU A 340 -35.86 -44.98 -4.43
CA LEU A 340 -37.04 -45.52 -5.09
C LEU A 340 -36.71 -46.64 -6.08
N ALA A 341 -35.64 -46.48 -6.87
CA ALA A 341 -35.15 -47.49 -7.79
C ALA A 341 -34.66 -48.77 -7.07
N ALA A 342 -33.99 -48.61 -5.93
CA ALA A 342 -33.61 -49.74 -5.06
C ALA A 342 -34.84 -50.50 -4.58
N ASN A 343 -35.82 -49.78 -4.02
CA ASN A 343 -37.08 -50.36 -3.56
C ASN A 343 -37.81 -51.13 -4.67
N MET A 344 -37.86 -50.57 -5.89
CA MET A 344 -38.43 -51.25 -7.05
C MET A 344 -37.65 -52.54 -7.39
N SER A 345 -36.31 -52.48 -7.37
CA SER A 345 -35.45 -53.63 -7.63
C SER A 345 -35.64 -54.78 -6.63
N PHE A 346 -35.82 -54.47 -5.34
CA PHE A 346 -36.14 -55.48 -4.32
C PHE A 346 -37.52 -56.11 -4.51
N LYS A 347 -38.53 -55.31 -4.89
CA LYS A 347 -39.90 -55.80 -5.14
C LYS A 347 -39.95 -56.77 -6.33
N ILE A 348 -39.19 -56.49 -7.38
CA ILE A 348 -39.05 -57.38 -8.54
C ILE A 348 -38.34 -58.68 -8.14
N ALA A 349 -37.25 -58.59 -7.38
CA ALA A 349 -36.48 -59.76 -6.94
C ALA A 349 -37.25 -60.71 -6.01
N ASN A 350 -38.23 -60.22 -5.24
CA ASN A 350 -39.02 -61.00 -4.30
C ASN A 350 -40.31 -61.61 -4.93
N GLY A 351 -40.34 -61.82 -6.25
CA GLY A 351 -41.34 -62.67 -6.90
C GLY A 351 -42.63 -61.99 -7.37
N LYS A 352 -42.66 -60.66 -7.54
CA LYS A 352 -43.77 -59.97 -8.22
C LYS A 352 -43.30 -59.39 -9.56
N PRO A 353 -43.37 -60.15 -10.67
CA PRO A 353 -43.04 -59.63 -11.99
C PRO A 353 -44.00 -58.51 -12.40
N TYR A 354 -43.45 -57.43 -12.95
CA TYR A 354 -44.19 -56.22 -13.34
C TYR A 354 -45.29 -56.50 -14.38
N ASP A 355 -45.17 -57.60 -15.14
CA ASP A 355 -46.13 -58.03 -16.16
C ASP A 355 -47.55 -58.31 -15.64
N LYS A 356 -47.71 -58.68 -14.37
CA LYS A 356 -49.07 -58.88 -13.81
C LYS A 356 -49.68 -57.60 -13.23
N LEU A 357 -48.97 -56.47 -13.26
CA LEU A 357 -49.47 -55.19 -12.75
C LEU A 357 -50.22 -54.39 -13.83
N SER A 358 -49.85 -54.52 -15.11
CA SER A 358 -50.56 -53.97 -16.26
C SER A 358 -51.83 -54.76 -16.59
N ASP A 359 -51.79 -56.09 -16.49
CA ASP A 359 -52.93 -56.97 -16.76
C ASP A 359 -54.03 -56.90 -15.70
N GLN A 360 -53.68 -56.65 -14.42
CA GLN A 360 -54.67 -56.40 -13.38
C GLN A 360 -55.36 -55.04 -13.53
N ILE A 361 -54.68 -54.04 -14.10
CA ILE A 361 -55.27 -52.73 -14.42
C ILE A 361 -56.23 -52.86 -15.61
N LYS A 362 -55.86 -53.64 -16.65
CA LYS A 362 -56.75 -53.95 -17.78
C LYS A 362 -57.96 -54.78 -17.34
N LYS A 363 -57.78 -55.85 -16.56
CA LYS A 363 -58.89 -56.69 -16.07
C LYS A 363 -59.83 -55.94 -15.13
N LYS A 364 -59.33 -55.07 -14.23
CA LYS A 364 -60.19 -54.27 -13.34
C LYS A 364 -61.02 -53.24 -14.10
N LYS A 365 -60.46 -52.58 -15.13
CA LYS A 365 -61.22 -51.71 -16.05
C LYS A 365 -62.29 -52.46 -16.86
N VAL A 366 -61.99 -53.69 -17.31
CA VAL A 366 -62.95 -54.52 -18.06
C VAL A 366 -64.09 -55.03 -17.18
N VAL A 367 -63.82 -55.34 -15.90
CA VAL A 367 -64.86 -55.78 -14.95
C VAL A 367 -65.75 -54.60 -14.54
N GLU A 368 -65.21 -53.41 -14.27
CA GLU A 368 -66.04 -52.21 -14.01
C GLU A 368 -66.88 -51.79 -15.23
N HIS A 369 -66.37 -51.94 -16.45
CA HIS A 369 -67.13 -51.58 -17.66
C HIS A 369 -68.19 -52.63 -18.05
N LYS A 370 -67.99 -53.91 -17.72
CA LYS A 370 -68.94 -55.00 -18.06
C LYS A 370 -70.14 -55.07 -17.11
N THR A 371 -70.00 -54.61 -15.86
CA THR A 371 -71.11 -54.57 -14.88
C THR A 371 -72.10 -53.45 -15.18
N ILE A 372 -71.73 -52.43 -15.97
CA ILE A 372 -72.59 -51.26 -16.29
C ILE A 372 -73.46 -51.49 -17.54
N VAL A 373 -73.25 -52.57 -18.32
CA VAL A 373 -73.89 -52.75 -19.67
C VAL A 373 -74.82 -53.98 -19.75
N LYS A 374 -75.36 -54.51 -18.64
CA LYS A 374 -76.34 -55.61 -18.69
C LYS A 374 -77.53 -55.42 -17.73
N GLU A 375 -78.37 -54.47 -18.07
CA GLU A 375 -79.84 -54.48 -17.96
C GLU A 375 -80.23 -53.10 -18.51
N VAL A 376 -80.95 -52.98 -19.63
CA VAL A 376 -82.40 -53.15 -19.74
C VAL A 376 -82.78 -53.20 -21.23
N ASP A 377 -83.71 -54.07 -21.62
CA ASP A 377 -84.73 -53.82 -22.65
C ASP A 377 -85.74 -54.99 -22.70
N PRO A 378 -86.94 -54.88 -23.31
CA PRO A 378 -87.73 -53.69 -23.72
C PRO A 378 -89.27 -53.86 -23.48
N LEU A 379 -90.07 -52.98 -24.12
CA LEU A 379 -91.55 -52.91 -24.34
C LEU A 379 -92.24 -51.91 -23.38
N THR A 380 -92.98 -50.88 -23.80
CA THR A 380 -93.65 -50.39 -25.03
C THR A 380 -94.14 -48.96 -24.65
N ASP A 381 -94.42 -47.96 -25.48
CA ASP A 381 -94.94 -47.87 -26.84
C ASP A 381 -94.74 -46.41 -27.34
N ASP A 382 -94.66 -46.27 -28.66
CA ASP A 382 -94.63 -45.07 -29.52
C ASP A 382 -95.86 -44.10 -29.33
N PRO A 383 -95.99 -42.91 -29.99
CA PRO A 383 -95.30 -42.45 -31.22
C PRO A 383 -94.82 -40.97 -31.30
N LYS A 384 -93.71 -40.78 -32.04
CA LYS A 384 -93.49 -39.93 -33.26
C LYS A 384 -94.52 -38.82 -33.66
N PRO A 385 -94.15 -37.87 -34.57
CA PRO A 385 -93.19 -36.75 -34.50
C PRO A 385 -93.80 -35.38 -34.97
N GLU A 386 -93.06 -34.27 -34.87
CA GLU A 386 -93.03 -33.21 -35.91
C GLU A 386 -91.84 -32.25 -35.71
N GLU A 387 -91.03 -32.08 -36.77
CA GLU A 387 -90.08 -30.98 -37.02
C GLU A 387 -90.85 -29.81 -37.71
N PRO A 388 -90.32 -28.58 -38.01
CA PRO A 388 -88.95 -28.07 -37.86
C PRO A 388 -88.79 -26.57 -37.43
N ALA A 389 -87.53 -26.19 -37.15
CA ALA A 389 -86.82 -24.91 -37.37
C ALA A 389 -87.53 -23.52 -37.32
N LYS A 390 -86.97 -22.57 -36.55
CA LYS A 390 -86.27 -21.34 -37.05
C LYS A 390 -85.88 -20.36 -35.92
N ALA A 391 -84.97 -19.46 -36.29
CA ALA A 391 -84.23 -18.45 -35.51
C ALA A 391 -85.02 -17.20 -35.07
N ILE A 392 -84.30 -16.31 -34.35
CA ILE A 392 -84.37 -14.81 -34.28
C ILE A 392 -84.61 -14.23 -32.85
N GLN A 393 -83.55 -13.63 -32.30
CA GLN A 393 -83.38 -12.22 -31.83
C GLN A 393 -84.41 -11.52 -30.91
N SER A 394 -83.89 -10.83 -29.88
CA SER A 394 -84.26 -9.49 -29.36
C SER A 394 -83.34 -9.18 -28.15
N ASP A 395 -82.54 -8.10 -28.13
CA ASP A 395 -82.89 -6.72 -27.66
C ASP A 395 -83.27 -6.73 -26.16
N GLU A 396 -82.94 -5.81 -25.26
CA GLU A 396 -82.11 -4.59 -25.14
C GLU A 396 -82.12 -4.28 -23.62
N ASP A 397 -81.35 -3.29 -23.18
CA ASP A 397 -81.41 -2.61 -21.87
C ASP A 397 -80.92 -3.43 -20.64
N ASP A 398 -80.11 -2.91 -19.71
CA ASP A 398 -80.13 -1.59 -19.11
C ASP A 398 -78.81 -1.29 -18.35
N ILE A 399 -78.67 -0.02 -18.03
CA ILE A 399 -77.47 0.74 -17.68
C ILE A 399 -77.25 0.73 -16.15
N THR A 400 -76.00 0.62 -15.66
CA THR A 400 -75.43 1.50 -14.61
C THR A 400 -73.94 1.21 -14.32
N GLU A 401 -73.08 2.07 -14.88
CA GLU A 401 -72.09 2.92 -14.18
C GLU A 401 -71.66 2.49 -12.75
N ILE A 402 -70.36 2.33 -12.42
CA ILE A 402 -69.51 3.39 -11.83
C ILE A 402 -68.03 2.90 -11.66
N LYS A 403 -67.11 3.60 -12.34
CA LYS A 403 -65.89 4.27 -11.83
C LYS A 403 -64.61 3.49 -11.41
N ILE A 404 -63.70 3.37 -12.39
CA ILE A 404 -62.28 3.84 -12.47
C ILE A 404 -61.54 4.21 -11.16
N LEU A 405 -60.32 3.69 -10.99
CA LEU A 405 -58.99 4.38 -10.93
C LEU A 405 -57.97 3.47 -10.23
N LYS A 406 -56.99 2.92 -10.98
CA LYS A 406 -55.69 3.49 -11.39
C LYS A 406 -54.59 3.27 -10.35
#